data_AF-A0A388LWX5-F1
#
_entry.id   AF-A0A388LWX5-F1
#
_cell.length_a   1.000
_cell.length_b   1.000
_cell.length_c   1.000
_cell.angle_alpha   90.00
_cell.angle_beta   90.00
_cell.angle_gamma   90.00
#
_symmetry.space_group_name_H-M   'P 1'
#
loop_
_entity.id
_entity.type
_entity.pdbx_description
1 polymer ?
#
loop_
_entity_poly.entity_id
_entity_poly.type
_entity_poly.pdbx_seq_one_letter_code
_entity_poly.pdbx_strand_id
1 'polypeptide(L)'
;MKNYIDIEHARKEKKEKEKKEREKLKQEEREREQREEEVRLAREKRDEKRRIKKEKEKQKEVEFRETMRKELRMEVRRHVGGVCEELHHRLLNILPTSKTSKGKKKVLVYHSTSDEERNSDNSDVEALSEQAEGLAISEKRKRSAELVIGNSPPMETSAKRRTKRGKLDPKRLVLSCRHPSMKKPPIKKTPVGSHMKKRKIPATVGDPGKLRFVIDNLRKLGGMNVDELKQMCREEDVQFEGKKQMDTILAIIEKRTQVAYATNEEEEETIGDINKVAEELIKGGQSGPWCFQNG
;
A
#
# COMPACT_ATOMS: atom_id res chain seq x y z
N MET A 1 -87.05 38.55 50.81
CA MET A 1 -85.61 38.91 50.73
C MET A 1 -84.66 37.72 50.91
N LYS A 2 -84.88 36.78 51.85
CA LYS A 2 -83.97 35.62 52.08
C LYS A 2 -83.66 34.79 50.81
N ASN A 3 -84.67 34.41 50.03
CA ASN A 3 -84.48 33.60 48.81
C ASN A 3 -83.55 34.23 47.76
N TYR A 4 -83.43 35.57 47.71
CA TYR A 4 -82.56 36.21 46.73
C TYR A 4 -81.08 36.11 47.11
N ILE A 5 -80.79 36.15 48.41
CA ILE A 5 -79.44 36.02 48.97
C ILE A 5 -78.92 34.59 48.74
N ASP A 6 -79.76 33.59 48.97
CA ASP A 6 -79.40 32.18 48.80
C ASP A 6 -79.08 31.84 47.32
N ILE A 7 -79.85 32.39 46.37
CA ILE A 7 -79.59 32.22 44.94
C ILE A 7 -78.28 32.87 44.50
N GLU A 8 -77.96 34.05 45.06
CA GLU A 8 -76.70 34.78 44.81
C GLU A 8 -75.49 34.00 45.34
N HIS A 9 -75.59 33.45 46.55
CA HIS A 9 -74.55 32.60 47.14
C HIS A 9 -74.33 31.31 46.35
N ALA A 10 -75.40 30.63 45.94
CA ALA A 10 -75.31 29.43 45.09
C ALA A 10 -74.62 29.72 43.74
N ARG A 11 -74.90 30.89 43.13
CA ARG A 11 -74.22 31.32 41.90
C ARG A 11 -72.74 31.62 42.10
N LYS A 12 -72.36 32.24 43.22
CA LYS A 12 -70.96 32.51 43.58
C LYS A 12 -70.19 31.21 43.81
N GLU A 13 -70.76 30.27 44.56
CA GLU A 13 -70.13 28.98 44.85
C GLU A 13 -69.95 28.13 43.58
N LYS A 14 -70.94 28.13 42.68
CA LYS A 14 -70.84 27.44 41.38
C LYS A 14 -69.72 28.03 40.50
N LYS A 15 -69.62 29.37 40.42
CA LYS A 15 -68.53 30.05 39.69
C LYS A 15 -67.15 29.78 40.29
N GLU A 16 -67.06 29.67 41.62
CA GLU A 16 -65.80 29.36 42.30
C GLU A 16 -65.37 27.91 42.05
N LYS A 17 -66.31 26.96 42.11
CA LYS A 17 -66.06 25.55 41.77
C LYS A 17 -65.59 25.40 40.33
N GLU A 18 -66.25 26.06 39.39
CA GLU A 18 -65.87 26.05 37.96
C GLU A 18 -64.47 26.66 37.73
N LYS A 19 -64.12 27.74 38.44
CA LYS A 19 -62.76 28.31 38.38
C LYS A 19 -61.71 27.34 38.90
N LYS A 20 -61.96 26.69 40.05
CA LYS A 20 -61.04 25.70 40.65
C LYS A 20 -60.87 24.48 39.76
N GLU A 21 -61.94 24.00 39.12
CA GLU A 21 -61.87 22.86 38.19
C GLU A 21 -61.08 23.22 36.93
N ARG A 22 -61.31 24.41 36.36
CA ARG A 22 -60.55 24.91 35.20
C ARG A 22 -59.07 25.11 35.50
N GLU A 23 -58.72 25.51 36.72
CA GLU A 23 -57.33 25.68 37.16
C GLU A 23 -56.64 24.32 37.37
N LYS A 24 -57.33 23.34 37.98
CA LYS A 24 -56.83 21.96 38.10
C LYS A 24 -56.57 21.32 36.73
N LEU A 25 -57.49 21.49 35.77
CA LEU A 25 -57.33 21.00 34.40
C LEU A 25 -56.09 21.60 33.73
N LYS A 26 -55.87 22.91 33.86
CA LYS A 26 -54.66 23.57 33.33
C LYS A 26 -53.38 23.09 34.00
N GLN A 27 -53.44 22.76 35.28
CA GLN A 27 -52.26 22.27 36.01
C GLN A 27 -51.92 20.83 35.60
N GLU A 28 -52.92 19.98 35.43
CA GLU A 28 -52.76 18.60 34.93
C GLU A 28 -52.24 18.57 33.48
N GLU A 29 -52.74 19.47 32.61
CA GLU A 29 -52.25 19.59 31.23
C GLU A 29 -50.77 19.97 31.18
N ARG A 30 -50.34 20.95 31.98
CA ARG A 30 -48.91 21.33 32.08
C ARG A 30 -48.05 20.21 32.64
N GLU A 31 -48.54 19.46 33.63
CA GLU A 31 -47.82 18.31 34.17
C GLU A 31 -47.69 17.19 33.12
N ARG A 32 -48.71 16.98 32.31
CA ARG A 32 -48.69 16.02 31.20
C ARG A 32 -47.68 16.41 30.14
N GLU A 33 -47.64 17.69 29.74
CA GLU A 33 -46.65 18.21 28.79
C GLU A 33 -45.22 18.03 29.32
N GLN A 34 -44.97 18.35 30.60
CA GLN A 34 -43.64 18.16 31.21
C GLN A 34 -43.20 16.69 31.21
N ARG A 35 -44.12 15.76 31.51
CA ARG A 35 -43.82 14.32 31.45
C ARG A 35 -43.53 13.86 30.02
N GLU A 36 -44.25 14.36 29.03
CA GLU A 36 -44.02 14.01 27.62
C GLU A 36 -42.68 14.56 27.11
N GLU A 37 -42.31 15.78 27.49
CA GLU A 37 -41.00 16.37 27.16
C GLU A 37 -39.84 15.60 27.83
N GLU A 38 -39.99 15.21 29.11
CA GLU A 38 -38.97 14.43 29.80
C GLU A 38 -38.77 13.05 29.14
N VAL A 39 -39.86 12.38 28.75
CA VAL A 39 -39.78 11.10 28.02
C VAL A 39 -39.10 11.28 26.65
N ARG A 40 -39.37 12.38 25.95
CA ARG A 40 -38.71 12.70 24.68
C ARG A 40 -37.22 12.93 24.86
N LEU A 41 -36.82 13.74 25.84
CA LEU A 41 -35.41 13.99 26.16
C LEU A 41 -34.68 12.72 26.61
N ALA A 42 -35.34 11.87 27.40
CA ALA A 42 -34.78 10.58 27.81
C ALA A 42 -34.56 9.64 26.62
N ARG A 43 -35.48 9.62 25.64
CA ARG A 43 -35.35 8.85 24.41
C ARG A 43 -34.21 9.37 23.53
N GLU A 44 -34.11 10.68 23.35
CA GLU A 44 -33.05 11.31 22.57
C GLU A 44 -31.67 11.05 23.18
N LYS A 45 -31.52 11.19 24.51
CA LYS A 45 -30.27 10.86 25.22
C LYS A 45 -29.88 9.39 25.06
N ARG A 46 -30.85 8.46 25.00
CA ARG A 46 -30.57 7.03 24.75
C ARG A 46 -30.08 6.80 23.33
N ASP A 47 -30.70 7.45 22.35
CA ASP A 47 -30.32 7.30 20.95
C ASP A 47 -28.97 7.94 20.64
N GLU A 48 -28.65 9.08 21.25
CA GLU A 48 -27.33 9.70 21.13
C GLU A 48 -26.23 8.85 21.76
N LYS A 49 -26.46 8.29 22.96
CA LYS A 49 -25.53 7.32 23.57
C LYS A 49 -25.29 6.10 22.68
N ARG A 50 -26.33 5.62 21.98
CA ARG A 50 -26.20 4.50 21.02
C ARG A 50 -25.37 4.89 19.80
N ARG A 51 -25.51 6.12 19.29
CA ARG A 51 -24.70 6.64 18.17
C ARG A 51 -23.23 6.75 18.55
N ILE A 52 -22.93 7.40 19.67
CA ILE A 52 -21.57 7.52 20.20
C ILE A 52 -20.94 6.14 20.44
N LYS A 53 -21.68 5.18 21.00
CA LYS A 53 -21.18 3.82 21.20
C LYS A 53 -20.81 3.13 19.89
N LYS A 54 -21.68 3.21 18.88
CA LYS A 54 -21.44 2.64 17.54
C LYS A 54 -20.25 3.29 16.85
N GLU A 55 -20.07 4.59 17.01
CA GLU A 55 -18.92 5.30 16.41
C GLU A 55 -17.60 4.90 17.08
N LYS A 56 -17.57 4.82 18.42
CA LYS A 56 -16.41 4.32 19.16
C LYS A 56 -16.04 2.89 18.79
N GLU A 57 -17.03 2.03 18.55
CA GLU A 57 -16.80 0.65 18.10
C GLU A 57 -16.17 0.61 16.71
N LYS A 58 -16.67 1.41 15.76
CA LYS A 58 -16.06 1.56 14.43
C LYS A 58 -14.62 2.09 14.49
N GLN A 59 -14.34 3.06 15.36
CA GLN A 59 -12.99 3.58 15.55
C GLN A 59 -12.04 2.48 16.05
N LYS A 60 -12.45 1.72 17.08
CA LYS A 60 -11.67 0.58 17.58
C LYS A 60 -11.44 -0.50 16.54
N GLU A 61 -12.43 -0.79 15.69
CA GLU A 61 -12.28 -1.75 14.60
C GLU A 61 -11.25 -1.27 13.56
N VAL A 62 -11.27 0.02 13.21
CA VAL A 62 -10.27 0.62 12.30
C VAL A 62 -8.87 0.58 12.92
N GLU A 63 -8.74 0.97 14.19
CA GLU A 63 -7.47 0.90 14.93
C GLU A 63 -6.93 -0.53 14.98
N PHE A 64 -7.77 -1.51 15.32
CA PHE A 64 -7.39 -2.93 15.33
C PHE A 64 -6.95 -3.42 13.93
N ARG A 65 -7.61 -2.97 12.88
CA ARG A 65 -7.21 -3.30 11.50
C ARG A 65 -5.88 -2.67 11.14
N GLU A 66 -5.61 -1.45 11.60
CA GLU A 66 -4.34 -0.78 11.39
C GLU A 66 -3.20 -1.43 12.17
N THR A 67 -3.43 -1.87 13.42
CA THR A 67 -2.42 -2.59 14.20
C THR A 67 -2.06 -3.92 13.53
N MET A 68 -3.06 -4.71 13.11
CA MET A 68 -2.83 -5.95 12.35
C MET A 68 -2.04 -5.70 11.06
N ARG A 69 -2.34 -4.62 10.33
CA ARG A 69 -1.59 -4.25 9.11
C ARG A 69 -0.14 -3.86 9.43
N LYS A 70 0.11 -3.18 10.55
CA LYS A 70 1.47 -2.83 10.99
C LYS A 70 2.26 -4.08 11.36
N GLU A 71 1.66 -4.98 12.12
CA GLU A 71 2.26 -6.26 12.52
C GLU A 71 2.64 -7.10 11.29
N LEU A 72 1.71 -7.27 10.34
CA LEU A 72 2.00 -8.00 9.11
C LEU A 72 3.12 -7.34 8.29
N ARG A 73 3.17 -6.01 8.21
CA ARG A 73 4.28 -5.30 7.53
C ARG A 73 5.62 -5.55 8.21
N MET A 74 5.64 -5.60 9.53
CA MET A 74 6.85 -5.91 10.30
C MET A 74 7.30 -7.36 10.09
N GLU A 75 6.37 -8.31 10.09
CA GLU A 75 6.64 -9.72 9.79
C GLU A 75 7.22 -9.90 8.39
N VAL A 76 6.59 -9.28 7.38
CA VAL A 76 7.10 -9.30 6.00
C VAL A 76 8.48 -8.66 5.90
N ARG A 77 8.73 -7.54 6.60
CA ARG A 77 10.06 -6.92 6.63
C ARG A 77 11.09 -7.86 7.23
N ARG A 78 10.76 -8.59 8.31
CA ARG A 78 11.65 -9.55 8.96
C ARG A 78 12.03 -10.69 8.01
N HIS A 79 11.05 -11.30 7.34
CA HIS A 79 11.30 -12.40 6.41
C HIS A 79 12.02 -11.95 5.14
N VAL A 80 11.63 -10.82 4.54
CA VAL A 80 12.26 -10.33 3.30
C VAL A 80 13.67 -9.79 3.57
N GLY A 81 13.91 -9.18 4.74
CA GLY A 81 15.24 -8.73 5.15
C GLY A 81 16.25 -9.88 5.17
N GLY A 82 15.89 -10.99 5.84
CA GLY A 82 16.75 -12.18 5.88
C GLY A 82 17.00 -12.80 4.50
N VAL A 83 15.99 -12.85 3.62
CA VAL A 83 16.17 -13.37 2.26
C VAL A 83 17.11 -12.49 1.43
N CYS A 84 17.02 -11.16 1.56
CA CYS A 84 17.94 -10.25 0.90
C CYS A 84 19.39 -10.40 1.39
N GLU A 85 19.58 -10.58 2.70
CA GLU A 85 20.91 -10.81 3.29
C GLU A 85 21.50 -12.15 2.85
N GLU A 86 20.71 -13.22 2.83
CA GLU A 86 21.16 -14.54 2.37
C GLU A 86 21.52 -14.51 0.87
N LEU A 87 20.71 -13.84 0.05
CA LEU A 87 21.01 -13.62 -1.37
C LEU A 87 22.31 -12.82 -1.54
N HIS A 88 22.51 -11.77 -0.73
CA HIS A 88 23.73 -10.96 -0.76
C HIS A 88 24.96 -11.79 -0.37
N HIS A 89 24.87 -12.64 0.66
CA HIS A 89 25.93 -13.58 1.03
C HIS A 89 26.24 -14.60 -0.07
N ARG A 90 25.22 -15.17 -0.72
CA ARG A 90 25.43 -16.08 -1.87
C ARG A 90 26.11 -15.36 -3.03
N LEU A 91 25.68 -14.15 -3.37
CA LEU A 91 26.32 -13.33 -4.42
C LEU A 91 27.78 -13.01 -4.11
N LEU A 92 28.09 -12.62 -2.87
CA LEU A 92 29.47 -12.36 -2.43
C LEU A 92 30.35 -13.62 -2.41
N ASN A 93 29.78 -14.79 -2.14
CA ASN A 93 30.50 -16.07 -2.16
C ASN A 93 30.71 -16.61 -3.59
N ILE A 94 29.77 -16.33 -4.51
CA ILE A 94 29.83 -16.75 -5.91
C ILE A 94 30.74 -15.84 -6.73
N LEU A 95 30.79 -14.53 -6.44
CA LEU A 95 31.81 -13.64 -6.99
C LEU A 95 33.16 -14.12 -6.46
N PRO A 96 34.02 -14.75 -7.29
CA PRO A 96 35.35 -15.05 -6.84
C PRO A 96 35.96 -13.70 -6.48
N THR A 97 36.47 -13.58 -5.25
CA THR A 97 37.48 -12.60 -4.91
C THR A 97 38.68 -12.92 -5.80
N SER A 98 38.58 -12.48 -7.05
CA SER A 98 39.59 -12.66 -8.07
C SER A 98 40.79 -11.91 -7.53
N LYS A 99 41.69 -12.70 -6.93
CA LYS A 99 43.09 -12.38 -6.72
C LYS A 99 43.70 -12.11 -8.09
N THR A 100 43.39 -10.97 -8.68
CA THR A 100 44.09 -10.44 -9.84
C THR A 100 44.86 -9.22 -9.37
N SER A 101 46.06 -9.54 -8.87
CA SER A 101 47.31 -8.86 -9.18
C SER A 101 47.39 -7.33 -9.00
N LYS A 102 48.13 -6.95 -7.95
CA LYS A 102 49.16 -5.89 -7.94
C LYS A 102 48.84 -4.63 -8.75
N GLY A 103 48.12 -3.69 -8.14
CA GLY A 103 48.05 -2.30 -8.62
C GLY A 103 47.66 -1.36 -7.49
N LYS A 104 48.66 -0.71 -6.86
CA LYS A 104 48.49 0.28 -5.80
C LYS A 104 47.39 1.29 -6.13
N LYS A 105 46.30 1.30 -5.36
CA LYS A 105 45.54 2.51 -5.00
C LYS A 105 44.81 2.23 -3.69
N LYS A 106 45.25 2.90 -2.62
CA LYS A 106 44.61 2.90 -1.30
C LYS A 106 43.23 3.55 -1.47
N VAL A 107 42.17 2.76 -1.36
CA VAL A 107 40.81 3.26 -1.13
C VAL A 107 40.47 2.90 0.30
N LEU A 108 40.22 3.92 1.11
CA LEU A 108 39.94 3.83 2.53
C LEU A 108 38.61 3.06 2.70
N VAL A 109 38.71 1.88 3.31
CA VAL A 109 37.56 1.06 3.71
C VAL A 109 36.99 1.68 4.98
N TYR A 110 35.79 2.23 4.90
CA TYR A 110 35.01 2.57 6.10
C TYR A 110 34.45 1.27 6.68
N HIS A 111 34.96 0.85 7.83
CA HIS A 111 34.32 -0.15 8.66
C HIS A 111 32.99 0.44 9.15
N SER A 112 31.87 -0.10 8.66
CA SER A 112 30.56 0.16 9.23
C SER A 112 30.42 -0.72 10.48
N THR A 113 30.68 -0.12 11.63
CA THR A 113 30.40 -0.69 12.95
C THR A 113 28.90 -0.72 13.14
N SER A 114 28.30 -1.85 12.80
CA SER A 114 26.94 -2.20 13.19
C SER A 114 27.02 -2.75 14.62
N ASP A 115 26.87 -1.87 15.60
CA ASP A 115 26.55 -2.29 16.96
C ASP A 115 25.36 -1.47 17.48
N GLU A 116 24.46 -2.23 18.08
CA GLU A 116 23.27 -1.90 18.85
C GLU A 116 23.26 -0.51 19.51
N GLU A 117 22.17 0.28 19.36
CA GLU A 117 21.37 0.67 20.53
C GLU A 117 20.02 1.29 20.14
N ARG A 118 18.99 0.73 20.74
CA ARG A 118 17.60 1.14 20.70
C ARG A 118 17.44 2.22 21.78
N ASN A 119 17.04 3.44 21.40
CA ASN A 119 16.35 4.49 22.19
C ASN A 119 17.01 5.88 22.06
N SER A 120 16.54 6.73 21.14
CA SER A 120 16.34 8.18 21.38
C SER A 120 15.86 8.87 20.08
N ASP A 121 14.55 8.80 19.78
CA ASP A 121 13.92 9.29 18.55
C ASP A 121 14.01 10.82 18.29
N ASN A 122 14.65 11.60 19.18
CA ASN A 122 14.84 13.04 18.98
C ASN A 122 16.30 13.45 18.75
N SER A 123 17.27 12.55 18.97
CA SER A 123 18.71 12.86 18.83
C SER A 123 19.17 12.78 17.37
N ASP A 124 18.55 11.92 16.56
CA ASP A 124 19.03 11.62 15.21
C ASP A 124 18.84 12.78 14.23
N VAL A 125 17.77 13.57 14.39
CA VAL A 125 17.50 14.71 13.51
C VAL A 125 18.50 15.84 13.74
N GLU A 126 18.89 16.06 15.00
CA GLU A 126 19.88 17.08 15.37
C GLU A 126 21.29 16.65 14.95
N ALA A 127 21.64 15.37 15.12
CA ALA A 127 22.90 14.81 14.64
C ALA A 127 23.05 14.89 13.11
N LEU A 128 21.98 14.62 12.35
CA LEU A 128 21.98 14.78 10.89
C LEU A 128 22.09 16.25 10.47
N SER A 129 21.52 17.18 11.24
CA SER A 129 21.62 18.61 10.98
C SER A 129 23.05 19.11 11.19
N GLU A 130 23.70 18.74 12.29
CA GLU A 130 25.12 19.07 12.54
C GLU A 130 26.04 18.45 11.48
N GLN A 131 25.78 17.19 11.09
CA GLN A 131 26.55 16.52 10.05
C GLN A 131 26.38 17.19 8.68
N ALA A 132 25.17 17.69 8.36
CA ALA A 132 24.91 18.41 7.13
C ALA A 132 25.53 19.82 7.13
N GLU A 133 25.58 20.49 8.29
CA GLU A 133 26.24 21.80 8.44
C GLU A 133 27.77 21.69 8.22
N GLY A 134 28.38 20.56 8.57
CA GLY A 134 29.77 20.23 8.24
C GLY A 134 30.05 19.98 6.75
N LEU A 135 29.02 19.74 5.92
CA LEU A 135 29.16 19.54 4.48
C LEU A 135 29.17 20.86 3.69
N ALA A 136 29.75 21.91 4.27
CA ALA A 136 30.04 23.14 3.56
C ALA A 136 31.02 22.86 2.42
N ILE A 137 30.51 22.81 1.19
CA ILE A 137 31.30 22.64 -0.03
C ILE A 137 32.10 23.95 -0.25
N SER A 138 33.25 24.04 0.43
CA SER A 138 34.18 25.16 0.32
C SER A 138 34.93 25.17 -1.02
N GLU A 139 34.97 24.03 -1.69
CA GLU A 139 35.72 23.85 -2.92
C GLU A 139 34.79 23.84 -4.15
N LYS A 140 34.61 25.02 -4.75
CA LYS A 140 34.05 25.11 -6.11
C LYS A 140 35.01 24.40 -7.06
N ARG A 141 34.61 23.23 -7.55
CA ARG A 141 35.33 22.50 -8.59
C ARG A 141 35.67 23.46 -9.73
N LYS A 142 36.98 23.69 -9.95
CA LYS A 142 37.45 24.35 -11.17
C LYS A 142 37.05 23.44 -12.33
N ARG A 143 36.20 23.92 -13.24
CA ARG A 143 35.98 23.26 -14.53
C ARG A 143 37.36 23.10 -15.16
N SER A 144 37.82 21.87 -15.33
CA SER A 144 39.02 21.59 -16.11
C SER A 144 38.85 22.17 -17.51
N ALA A 145 39.95 22.67 -18.08
CA ALA A 145 39.98 23.17 -19.45
C ALA A 145 39.30 22.17 -20.39
N GLU A 146 38.39 22.67 -21.23
CA GLU A 146 37.62 21.89 -22.20
C GLU A 146 38.56 20.97 -22.99
N LEU A 147 38.47 19.67 -22.70
CA LEU A 147 38.99 18.63 -23.58
C LEU A 147 38.15 18.70 -24.86
N VAL A 148 38.79 19.06 -25.97
CA VAL A 148 38.19 19.05 -27.30
C VAL A 148 37.85 17.60 -27.65
N ILE A 149 36.63 17.17 -27.29
CA ILE A 149 36.06 15.88 -27.70
C ILE A 149 35.79 16.00 -29.20
N GLY A 150 36.69 15.42 -29.98
CA GLY A 150 36.64 15.42 -31.44
C GLY A 150 35.42 14.69 -32.01
N ASN A 151 34.91 15.24 -33.11
CA ASN A 151 34.12 14.60 -34.17
C ASN A 151 32.94 13.71 -33.77
N SER A 152 32.21 14.04 -32.70
CA SER A 152 30.84 13.54 -32.58
C SER A 152 29.92 14.36 -33.51
N PRO A 153 29.16 13.73 -34.43
CA PRO A 153 28.25 14.44 -35.31
C PRO A 153 27.26 15.25 -34.47
N PRO A 154 26.98 16.52 -34.83
CA PRO A 154 26.08 17.38 -34.08
C PRO A 154 24.71 16.71 -34.01
N MET A 155 24.33 16.33 -32.80
CA MET A 155 23.05 15.68 -32.55
C MET A 155 21.94 16.64 -32.98
N GLU A 156 21.15 16.25 -33.99
CA GLU A 156 20.02 17.02 -34.52
C GLU A 156 18.96 17.21 -33.43
N THR A 157 19.09 18.31 -32.69
CA THR A 157 18.06 18.71 -31.73
C THR A 157 16.92 19.34 -32.50
N SER A 158 15.71 18.80 -32.33
CA SER A 158 14.49 19.29 -32.98
C SER A 158 14.34 20.81 -32.79
N ALA A 159 14.04 21.53 -33.87
CA ALA A 159 13.96 22.98 -33.92
C ALA A 159 13.19 23.57 -32.72
N LYS A 160 13.91 24.39 -31.95
CA LYS A 160 13.43 25.07 -30.74
C LYS A 160 12.24 25.97 -31.09
N ARG A 161 11.01 25.48 -30.86
CA ARG A 161 9.79 26.28 -31.01
C ARG A 161 9.84 27.46 -30.04
N ARG A 162 10.15 28.66 -30.57
CA ARG A 162 9.97 29.92 -29.84
C ARG A 162 8.47 30.12 -29.61
N THR A 163 7.99 29.76 -28.43
CA THR A 163 6.69 30.22 -27.95
C THR A 163 6.76 31.74 -27.84
N LYS A 164 6.03 32.45 -28.70
CA LYS A 164 5.86 33.90 -28.61
C LYS A 164 5.33 34.23 -27.21
N ARG A 165 6.19 34.76 -26.33
CA ARG A 165 5.79 35.35 -25.06
C ARG A 165 5.02 36.63 -25.37
N GLY A 166 3.71 36.54 -25.44
CA GLY A 166 2.85 37.72 -25.32
C GLY A 166 3.05 38.34 -23.93
N LYS A 167 2.98 39.67 -23.83
CA LYS A 167 2.93 40.40 -22.56
C LYS A 167 1.78 39.83 -21.73
N LEU A 168 2.11 39.07 -20.68
CA LEU A 168 1.13 38.58 -19.72
C LEU A 168 0.92 39.66 -18.67
N ASP A 169 -0.30 40.18 -18.60
CA ASP A 169 -0.73 41.13 -17.58
C ASP A 169 -0.59 40.50 -16.18
N PRO A 170 0.17 41.10 -15.26
CA PRO A 170 0.42 40.55 -13.93
C PRO A 170 -0.84 40.51 -13.04
N LYS A 171 -1.92 41.22 -13.42
CA LYS A 171 -3.19 41.23 -12.68
C LYS A 171 -4.05 39.97 -12.88
N ARG A 172 -3.74 39.11 -13.85
CA ARG A 172 -4.46 37.83 -14.07
C ARG A 172 -3.83 36.62 -13.38
N LEU A 173 -2.67 36.79 -12.71
CA LEU A 173 -1.97 35.69 -12.05
C LEU A 173 -2.57 35.28 -10.69
N VAL A 174 -3.44 36.10 -10.07
CA VAL A 174 -3.93 35.84 -8.71
C VAL A 174 -5.22 34.98 -8.65
N LEU A 175 -5.88 34.72 -9.79
CA LEU A 175 -7.18 34.02 -9.79
C LEU A 175 -7.22 32.70 -10.58
N SER A 176 -6.09 32.25 -11.14
CA SER A 176 -6.04 31.09 -12.05
C SER A 176 -5.56 29.78 -11.42
N CYS A 177 -5.51 29.67 -10.10
CA CYS A 177 -5.32 28.37 -9.40
C CYS A 177 -6.63 27.60 -9.23
N ARG A 178 -7.72 28.00 -9.88
CA ARG A 178 -8.87 27.11 -10.08
C ARG A 178 -8.56 26.25 -11.29
N HIS A 179 -8.04 25.05 -11.01
CA HIS A 179 -8.00 23.98 -12.00
C HIS A 179 -9.34 23.95 -12.75
N PRO A 180 -9.36 24.08 -14.10
CA PRO A 180 -10.59 23.84 -14.83
C PRO A 180 -11.07 22.46 -14.41
N SER A 181 -12.31 22.35 -13.93
CA SER A 181 -12.88 21.06 -13.56
C SER A 181 -12.72 20.16 -14.77
N MET A 182 -11.81 19.19 -14.70
CA MET A 182 -11.60 18.27 -15.79
C MET A 182 -12.96 17.67 -16.10
N LYS A 183 -13.46 17.93 -17.31
CA LYS A 183 -14.67 17.28 -17.81
C LYS A 183 -14.40 15.79 -17.65
N LYS A 184 -15.07 15.19 -16.66
CA LYS A 184 -14.96 13.75 -16.42
C LYS A 184 -15.26 13.10 -17.77
N PRO A 185 -14.34 12.29 -18.32
CA PRO A 185 -14.66 11.56 -19.53
C PRO A 185 -15.97 10.79 -19.27
N PRO A 186 -16.84 10.65 -20.27
CA PRO A 186 -18.07 9.89 -20.11
C PRO A 186 -17.71 8.54 -19.47
N ILE A 187 -18.39 8.22 -18.37
CA ILE A 187 -18.29 6.93 -17.69
C ILE A 187 -18.72 5.89 -18.72
N LYS A 188 -17.75 5.42 -19.51
CA LYS A 188 -17.88 4.18 -20.25
C LYS A 188 -18.02 3.15 -19.15
N LYS A 189 -19.25 2.69 -18.95
CA LYS A 189 -19.55 1.48 -18.20
C LYS A 189 -18.77 0.37 -18.89
N THR A 190 -17.52 0.17 -18.48
CA THR A 190 -16.81 -1.06 -18.76
C THR A 190 -17.64 -2.16 -18.13
N PRO A 191 -18.02 -3.21 -18.87
CA PRO A 191 -18.71 -4.34 -18.29
C PRO A 191 -17.86 -4.86 -17.12
N VAL A 192 -18.40 -4.71 -15.92
CA VAL A 192 -17.97 -5.43 -14.72
C VAL A 192 -18.44 -6.86 -14.95
N GLY A 193 -17.64 -7.61 -15.70
CA GLY A 193 -18.04 -8.89 -16.23
C GLY A 193 -16.95 -9.46 -17.10
N SER A 194 -15.90 -9.96 -16.46
CA SER A 194 -15.24 -11.21 -16.83
C SER A 194 -13.93 -11.31 -16.05
N HIS A 195 -13.91 -12.33 -15.20
CA HIS A 195 -12.79 -12.92 -14.49
C HIS A 195 -11.47 -12.84 -15.25
N MET A 196 -10.41 -12.49 -14.51
CA MET A 196 -9.02 -12.82 -14.81
C MET A 196 -8.60 -12.61 -16.27
N LYS A 197 -8.64 -11.36 -16.76
CA LYS A 197 -7.77 -11.01 -17.90
C LYS A 197 -6.34 -11.24 -17.43
N LYS A 198 -5.74 -12.35 -17.89
CA LYS A 198 -4.31 -12.68 -17.75
C LYS A 198 -3.52 -11.39 -17.99
N ARG A 199 -3.10 -10.73 -16.91
CA ARG A 199 -2.36 -9.47 -17.02
C ARG A 199 -1.07 -9.87 -17.71
N LYS A 200 -0.82 -9.33 -18.91
CA LYS A 200 0.46 -9.51 -19.59
C LYS A 200 1.54 -9.09 -18.60
N ILE A 201 2.27 -10.06 -18.07
CA ILE A 201 3.37 -9.85 -17.14
C ILE A 201 4.38 -9.00 -17.91
N PRO A 202 4.78 -7.81 -17.43
CA PRO A 202 5.86 -7.08 -18.07
C PRO A 202 7.08 -8.01 -18.07
N ALA A 203 7.50 -8.37 -19.29
CA ALA A 203 8.46 -9.41 -19.60
C ALA A 203 9.90 -9.04 -19.20
N THR A 204 10.14 -8.79 -17.92
CA THR A 204 11.46 -9.07 -17.34
C THR A 204 11.52 -10.57 -17.12
N VAL A 205 11.85 -11.30 -18.17
CA VAL A 205 12.04 -12.77 -18.18
C VAL A 205 13.27 -13.06 -17.31
N GLY A 206 13.08 -13.81 -16.23
CA GLY A 206 14.14 -14.22 -15.29
C GLY A 206 13.77 -14.08 -13.81
N ASP A 207 14.63 -14.58 -12.94
CA ASP A 207 14.53 -14.52 -11.46
C ASP A 207 14.08 -13.17 -10.87
N PRO A 208 14.60 -12.00 -11.31
CA PRO A 208 14.15 -10.72 -10.76
C PRO A 208 12.68 -10.41 -11.09
N GLY A 209 12.15 -10.95 -12.18
CA GLY A 209 10.73 -10.85 -12.53
C GLY A 209 9.86 -11.70 -11.59
N LYS A 210 10.26 -12.96 -11.37
CA LYS A 210 9.59 -13.90 -10.44
C LYS A 210 9.51 -13.31 -9.03
N LEU A 211 10.62 -12.73 -8.54
CA LEU A 211 10.66 -12.08 -7.22
C LEU A 211 9.70 -10.89 -7.13
N ARG A 212 9.67 -10.00 -8.14
CA ARG A 212 8.74 -8.86 -8.17
C ARG A 212 7.28 -9.33 -8.18
N PHE A 213 6.98 -10.37 -8.96
CA PHE A 213 5.65 -10.97 -9.01
C PHE A 213 5.21 -11.52 -7.64
N VAL A 214 6.08 -12.24 -6.94
CA VAL A 214 5.85 -12.74 -5.59
C VAL A 214 5.58 -11.59 -4.61
N ILE A 215 6.44 -10.56 -4.60
CA ILE A 215 6.29 -9.38 -3.72
C ILE A 215 4.97 -8.64 -3.97
N ASP A 216 4.60 -8.44 -5.24
CA ASP A 216 3.36 -7.76 -5.60
C ASP A 216 2.12 -8.56 -5.17
N ASN A 217 2.15 -9.89 -5.34
CA ASN A 217 1.06 -10.75 -4.87
C ASN A 217 0.97 -10.77 -3.34
N LEU A 218 2.10 -10.80 -2.65
CA LEU A 218 2.15 -10.78 -1.19
C LEU A 218 1.56 -9.48 -0.63
N ARG A 219 1.90 -8.34 -1.24
CA ARG A 219 1.31 -7.04 -0.88
C ARG A 219 -0.20 -6.98 -1.16
N LYS A 220 -0.64 -7.57 -2.27
CA LYS A 220 -2.06 -7.60 -2.65
C LYS A 220 -2.88 -8.48 -1.71
N LEU A 221 -2.40 -9.68 -1.39
CA LEU A 221 -3.10 -10.67 -0.57
C LEU A 221 -3.03 -10.33 0.92
N GLY A 222 -1.92 -9.76 1.42
CA GLY A 222 -1.78 -9.35 2.82
C GLY A 222 -2.71 -8.21 3.25
N GLY A 223 -3.34 -7.52 2.29
CA GLY A 223 -4.33 -6.48 2.57
C GLY A 223 -5.79 -6.96 2.59
N MET A 224 -6.04 -8.22 2.20
CA MET A 224 -7.38 -8.79 2.04
C MET A 224 -7.96 -9.30 3.35
N ASN A 225 -9.30 -9.32 3.44
CA ASN A 225 -10.01 -9.90 4.58
C ASN A 225 -10.02 -11.43 4.48
N VAL A 226 -10.29 -12.10 5.62
CA VAL A 226 -10.36 -13.57 5.70
C VAL A 226 -11.37 -14.17 4.72
N ASP A 227 -12.52 -13.53 4.54
CA ASP A 227 -13.57 -14.02 3.63
C ASP A 227 -13.17 -13.88 2.16
N GLU A 228 -12.46 -12.81 1.82
CA GLU A 228 -11.87 -12.62 0.48
C GLU A 228 -10.79 -13.67 0.23
N LEU A 229 -9.96 -13.96 1.23
CA LEU A 229 -8.91 -14.98 1.14
C LEU A 229 -9.52 -16.38 0.96
N LYS A 230 -10.59 -16.71 1.70
CA LYS A 230 -11.37 -17.95 1.51
C LYS A 230 -11.96 -18.05 0.10
N GLN A 231 -12.44 -16.94 -0.45
CA GLN A 231 -12.96 -16.90 -1.82
C GLN A 231 -11.85 -17.19 -2.83
N MET A 232 -10.69 -16.55 -2.68
CA MET A 232 -9.52 -16.81 -3.53
C MET A 232 -9.03 -18.26 -3.42
N CYS A 233 -9.07 -18.85 -2.23
CA CYS A 233 -8.73 -20.27 -2.03
C CYS A 233 -9.65 -21.21 -2.81
N ARG A 234 -10.95 -20.92 -2.87
CA ARG A 234 -11.92 -21.69 -3.67
C ARG A 234 -11.68 -21.53 -5.17
N GLU A 235 -11.35 -20.32 -5.61
CA GLU A 235 -11.10 -20.02 -7.03
C GLU A 235 -9.81 -20.63 -7.55
N GLU A 236 -8.77 -20.62 -6.72
CA GLU A 236 -7.46 -21.16 -7.06
C GLU A 236 -7.27 -22.59 -6.57
N ASP A 237 -8.28 -23.25 -6.02
CA ASP A 237 -8.21 -24.62 -5.50
C ASP A 237 -7.02 -24.83 -4.55
N VAL A 238 -6.98 -24.04 -3.48
CA VAL A 238 -6.00 -24.07 -2.39
C VAL A 238 -6.75 -24.34 -1.08
N GLN A 239 -6.19 -25.21 -0.24
CA GLN A 239 -6.82 -25.56 1.04
C GLN A 239 -6.67 -24.41 2.06
N PHE A 240 -7.78 -23.98 2.65
CA PHE A 240 -7.80 -22.89 3.62
C PHE A 240 -7.66 -23.44 5.06
N GLU A 241 -6.48 -23.32 5.66
CA GLU A 241 -6.26 -23.63 7.07
C GLU A 241 -6.47 -22.38 7.94
N GLY A 242 -7.69 -22.23 8.48
CA GLY A 242 -8.16 -20.98 9.10
C GLY A 242 -7.39 -20.44 10.31
N LYS A 243 -6.35 -21.12 10.79
CA LYS A 243 -5.45 -20.62 11.84
C LYS A 243 -4.20 -19.92 11.27
N LYS A 244 -3.85 -20.14 10.00
CA LYS A 244 -2.60 -19.67 9.41
C LYS A 244 -2.85 -18.93 8.09
N GLN A 245 -3.27 -17.68 8.23
CA GLN A 245 -3.54 -16.81 7.08
C GLN A 245 -2.29 -16.63 6.20
N MET A 246 -1.10 -16.53 6.81
CA MET A 246 0.15 -16.36 6.08
C MET A 246 0.49 -17.59 5.22
N ASP A 247 0.40 -18.81 5.78
CA ASP A 247 0.64 -20.06 5.04
C ASP A 247 -0.30 -20.18 3.84
N THR A 248 -1.57 -19.81 4.03
CA THR A 248 -2.56 -19.78 2.94
C THR A 248 -2.17 -18.77 1.85
N ILE A 249 -1.73 -17.57 2.24
CA ILE A 249 -1.25 -16.55 1.29
C ILE A 249 -0.04 -17.07 0.50
N LEU A 250 0.92 -17.71 1.17
CA LEU A 250 2.10 -18.28 0.53
C LEU A 250 1.71 -19.37 -0.48
N ALA A 251 0.80 -20.29 -0.12
CA ALA A 251 0.31 -21.33 -1.03
C ALA A 251 -0.39 -20.76 -2.29
N ILE A 252 -1.21 -19.71 -2.13
CA ILE A 252 -1.81 -18.99 -3.26
C ILE A 252 -0.72 -18.36 -4.14
N ILE A 253 0.27 -17.70 -3.53
CA ILE A 253 1.36 -17.05 -4.28
C ILE A 253 2.17 -18.08 -5.06
N GLU A 254 2.50 -19.20 -4.43
CA GLU A 254 3.21 -20.31 -5.05
C GLU A 254 2.46 -20.81 -6.28
N LYS A 255 1.15 -21.11 -6.15
CA LYS A 255 0.32 -21.55 -7.27
C LYS A 255 0.24 -20.53 -8.39
N ARG A 256 0.07 -19.24 -8.08
CA ARG A 256 0.10 -18.16 -9.09
C ARG A 256 1.45 -18.05 -9.77
N THR A 257 2.54 -18.27 -9.04
CA THR A 257 3.90 -18.18 -9.56
C THR A 257 4.19 -19.36 -10.47
N GLN A 258 3.77 -20.57 -10.10
CA GLN A 258 3.80 -21.75 -10.97
C GLN A 258 2.99 -21.48 -12.25
N VAL A 259 1.75 -21.02 -12.17
CA VAL A 259 0.94 -20.73 -13.38
C VAL A 259 1.58 -19.65 -14.27
N ALA A 260 2.33 -18.71 -13.70
CA ALA A 260 2.96 -17.61 -14.42
C ALA A 260 4.35 -17.95 -15.00
N TYR A 261 5.11 -18.82 -14.34
CA TYR A 261 6.54 -19.05 -14.62
C TYR A 261 6.93 -20.54 -14.76
N ALA A 262 6.09 -21.52 -14.39
CA ALA A 262 6.42 -22.94 -14.48
C ALA A 262 6.64 -23.41 -15.93
N THR A 263 6.16 -22.66 -16.93
CA THR A 263 6.47 -22.95 -18.33
C THR A 263 7.96 -22.80 -18.68
N ASN A 264 8.78 -22.23 -17.80
CA ASN A 264 10.20 -22.03 -18.06
C ASN A 264 11.11 -23.01 -17.31
N GLU A 265 10.62 -23.72 -16.28
CA GLU A 265 11.45 -24.62 -15.48
C GLU A 265 11.65 -25.99 -16.17
N GLU A 266 10.67 -26.46 -16.94
CA GLU A 266 10.80 -27.69 -17.74
C GLU A 266 11.72 -27.53 -18.96
N GLU A 267 11.97 -26.31 -19.44
CA GLU A 267 12.88 -26.07 -20.56
C GLU A 267 14.36 -26.16 -20.13
N GLU A 268 14.71 -25.88 -18.86
CA GLU A 268 16.09 -25.98 -18.38
C GLU A 268 16.56 -27.44 -18.16
N GLU A 269 15.65 -28.36 -17.80
CA GLU A 269 15.98 -29.79 -17.72
C GLU A 269 16.26 -30.40 -19.10
N THR A 270 15.55 -29.96 -20.15
CA THR A 270 15.81 -30.46 -21.52
C THR A 270 17.17 -30.01 -22.09
N ILE A 271 17.72 -28.88 -21.64
CA ILE A 271 19.07 -28.44 -22.04
C ILE A 271 20.15 -29.31 -21.37
N GLY A 272 19.89 -29.83 -20.17
CA GLY A 272 20.75 -30.81 -19.51
C GLY A 272 20.85 -32.13 -20.28
N ASP A 273 19.72 -32.61 -20.81
CA ASP A 273 19.67 -33.85 -21.58
C ASP A 273 20.26 -33.71 -23.00
N ILE A 274 20.09 -32.56 -23.66
CA ILE A 274 20.71 -32.28 -24.96
C ILE A 274 22.25 -32.22 -24.83
N ASN A 275 22.78 -31.67 -23.72
CA ASN A 275 24.22 -31.64 -23.46
C ASN A 275 24.79 -33.04 -23.15
N LYS A 276 24.02 -33.93 -22.50
CA LYS A 276 24.40 -35.35 -22.32
C LYS A 276 24.45 -36.10 -23.65
N VAL A 277 23.47 -35.91 -24.52
CA VAL A 277 23.44 -36.53 -25.85
C VAL A 277 24.58 -36.00 -26.73
N ALA A 278 24.91 -34.71 -26.62
CA ALA A 278 26.06 -34.12 -27.31
C ALA A 278 27.40 -34.66 -26.78
N GLU A 279 27.56 -34.86 -25.47
CA GLU A 279 28.76 -35.48 -24.90
C GLU A 279 28.92 -36.95 -25.28
N GLU A 280 27.83 -37.73 -25.37
CA GLU A 280 27.89 -39.12 -25.83
C GLU A 280 28.24 -39.24 -27.32
N LEU A 281 27.72 -38.33 -28.17
CA LEU A 281 28.09 -38.26 -29.60
C LEU A 281 29.57 -37.88 -29.81
N ILE A 282 30.15 -37.05 -28.94
CA ILE A 282 31.57 -36.68 -29.01
C ILE A 282 32.47 -37.82 -28.50
N LYS A 283 32.04 -38.59 -27.49
CA LYS A 283 32.79 -39.73 -26.94
C LYS A 283 32.70 -41.00 -27.82
N GLY A 284 31.64 -41.15 -28.62
CA GLY A 284 31.47 -42.28 -29.54
C GLY A 284 32.26 -42.21 -30.86
N GLY A 285 32.84 -41.05 -31.21
CA GLY A 285 33.51 -40.82 -32.50
C GLY A 285 34.98 -41.24 -32.59
N GLN A 286 35.61 -41.71 -31.51
CA GLN A 286 37.04 -42.08 -31.48
C GLN A 286 37.26 -43.57 -31.21
N SER A 287 36.69 -44.47 -32.03
CA SER A 287 37.24 -45.83 -32.15
C SER A 287 36.87 -46.47 -33.49
N GLY A 288 37.58 -46.06 -34.54
CA GLY A 288 37.56 -46.73 -35.82
C GLY A 288 38.94 -46.64 -36.46
N PRO A 289 39.78 -47.69 -36.41
CA PRO A 289 41.05 -47.70 -37.12
C PRO A 289 40.75 -47.71 -38.62
N TRP A 290 41.04 -46.60 -39.29
CA TRP A 290 41.14 -46.57 -40.74
C TRP A 290 42.36 -47.39 -41.15
N CYS A 291 42.15 -48.68 -41.41
CA CYS A 291 43.11 -49.50 -42.15
C CYS A 291 43.15 -48.99 -43.60
N PHE A 292 44.08 -48.08 -43.86
CA PHE A 292 44.50 -47.70 -45.20
C PHE A 292 45.29 -48.88 -45.78
N GLN A 293 44.67 -49.67 -46.65
CA GLN A 293 45.32 -50.74 -47.38
C GLN A 293 45.73 -50.19 -48.74
N ASN A 294 47.04 -49.97 -48.91
CA ASN A 294 47.64 -49.62 -50.20
C ASN A 294 47.59 -50.84 -51.13
N GLY A 295 47.07 -50.63 -52.34
CA GLY A 295 47.21 -51.52 -53.50
C GLY A 295 47.88 -50.76 -54.63
#